data_AF-A0A3S4I143-F1
#
_entry.id   AF-A0A3S4I143-F1
#
_cell.length_a   1.000
_cell.length_b   1.000
_cell.length_c   1.000
_cell.angle_alpha   90.00
_cell.angle_beta   90.00
_cell.angle_gamma   90.00
#
_symmetry.space_group_name_H-M   'P 1'
#
loop_
_entity.id
_entity.type
_entity.pdbx_description
1 polymer ?
#
loop_
_entity_poly.entity_id
_entity_poly.type
_entity_poly.pdbx_seq_one_letter_code
_entity_poly.pdbx_strand_id
1 'polypeptide(L)'
;MSSRLQHHLTDMGVHLLLKSQLQKLEKTEAGIRATLVSQHSIEVDAVIAATGLRPETALARRAGVAVNRGVCVDSYLQTSHPDIYAIGDCAEINGQVLPFLQPIQLSAMYLAKNLFGGNAPLKLPAMLVKVKTPETAAASGGRNSAP
;
A
#
# COMPACT_ATOMS: atom_id res chain seq x y z
N MET A 1 5.62 8.49 -18.27
CA MET A 1 5.66 9.18 -16.96
C MET A 1 6.86 8.77 -16.13
N SER A 2 7.20 7.47 -16.04
CA SER A 2 8.38 6.98 -15.30
C SER A 2 9.71 7.60 -15.73
N SER A 3 9.95 7.76 -17.04
CA SER A 3 11.21 8.34 -17.55
C SER A 3 11.45 9.80 -17.14
N ARG A 4 10.40 10.62 -17.06
CA ARG A 4 10.52 12.03 -16.63
C ARG A 4 10.86 12.13 -15.15
N LEU A 5 10.22 11.31 -14.31
CA LEU A 5 10.53 11.25 -12.88
C LEU A 5 11.95 10.73 -12.65
N GLN A 6 12.36 9.69 -13.38
CA GLN A 6 13.71 9.14 -13.29
C GLN A 6 14.78 10.19 -13.60
N HIS A 7 14.66 10.92 -14.71
CA HIS A 7 15.61 11.99 -15.04
C HIS A 7 15.69 13.03 -13.93
N HIS A 8 14.53 13.48 -13.45
CA HIS A 8 14.47 14.51 -12.43
C HIS A 8 15.10 14.09 -11.09
N LEU A 9 14.87 12.85 -10.65
CA LEU A 9 15.52 12.32 -9.45
C LEU A 9 17.05 12.23 -9.65
N THR A 10 17.50 11.80 -10.84
CA THR A 10 18.93 11.77 -11.15
C THR A 10 19.55 13.18 -11.17
N ASP A 11 18.85 14.18 -11.71
CA ASP A 11 19.30 15.59 -11.72
C ASP A 11 19.44 16.15 -10.28
N MET A 12 18.64 15.64 -9.35
CA MET A 12 18.76 15.94 -7.90
C MET A 12 19.88 15.16 -7.20
N GLY A 13 20.66 14.34 -7.90
CA GLY A 13 21.74 13.52 -7.35
C GLY A 13 21.31 12.16 -6.80
N VAL A 14 20.08 11.70 -7.08
CA VAL A 14 19.64 10.36 -6.69
C VAL A 14 20.24 9.32 -7.65
N HIS A 15 21.07 8.43 -7.10
CA HIS A 15 21.62 7.31 -7.86
C HIS A 15 20.60 6.16 -7.95
N LEU A 16 20.06 5.95 -9.15
CA LEU A 16 19.03 4.94 -9.41
C LEU A 16 19.62 3.63 -9.94
N LEU A 17 19.62 2.59 -9.11
CA LEU A 17 20.04 1.23 -9.48
C LEU A 17 18.81 0.39 -9.85
N LEU A 18 18.37 0.50 -11.10
CA LEU A 18 17.25 -0.28 -11.63
C LEU A 18 17.67 -1.72 -11.93
N LYS A 19 16.69 -2.64 -11.98
CA LYS A 19 16.92 -4.09 -12.22
C LYS A 19 17.97 -4.69 -11.27
N SER A 20 18.15 -4.07 -10.11
CA SER A 20 19.09 -4.48 -9.07
C SER A 20 18.30 -4.99 -7.89
N GLN A 21 18.71 -6.13 -7.34
CA GLN A 21 18.07 -6.75 -6.19
C GLN A 21 19.05 -6.79 -5.03
N LEU A 22 18.60 -6.33 -3.86
CA LEU A 22 19.33 -6.45 -2.62
C LEU A 22 19.36 -7.93 -2.19
N GLN A 23 20.56 -8.46 -1.95
CA GLN A 23 20.76 -9.82 -1.47
C GLN A 23 20.96 -9.86 0.04
N LYS A 24 21.75 -8.92 0.59
CA LYS A 24 22.16 -8.95 2.00
C LYS A 24 22.44 -7.55 2.53
N LEU A 25 22.14 -7.35 3.81
CA LEU A 25 22.54 -6.18 4.60
C LEU A 25 23.41 -6.66 5.76
N GLU A 26 24.54 -5.99 5.98
CA GLU A 26 25.47 -6.30 7.06
C GLU A 26 25.90 -5.03 7.75
N LYS A 27 25.88 -5.02 9.09
CA LYS A 27 26.47 -3.92 9.86
C LYS A 27 27.99 -4.03 9.81
N THR A 28 28.66 -2.94 9.47
CA THR A 28 30.13 -2.82 9.43
C THR A 28 30.57 -1.77 10.46
N GLU A 29 31.89 -1.61 10.65
CA GLU A 29 32.43 -0.52 11.48
C GLU A 29 32.12 0.87 10.88
N ALA A 30 31.99 0.95 9.55
CA ALA A 30 31.76 2.19 8.81
C ALA A 30 30.27 2.49 8.56
N GLY A 31 29.35 1.57 8.86
CA GLY A 31 27.92 1.74 8.61
C GLY A 31 27.21 0.43 8.30
N ILE A 32 26.52 0.38 7.17
CA ILE A 32 25.80 -0.79 6.66
C ILE A 32 26.27 -1.09 5.23
N ARG A 33 26.77 -2.30 5.01
CA ARG A 33 27.07 -2.82 3.69
C ARG A 33 25.83 -3.47 3.08
N ALA A 34 25.37 -2.92 1.97
CA ALA A 34 24.34 -3.50 1.12
C ALA A 34 24.97 -4.26 -0.04
N THR A 35 24.79 -5.58 -0.06
CA THR A 35 25.27 -6.45 -1.15
C THR A 35 24.11 -6.76 -2.09
N LEU A 36 24.31 -6.50 -3.38
CA LEU A 36 23.37 -6.81 -4.45
C LEU A 36 23.58 -8.23 -4.96
N VAL A 37 22.58 -8.82 -5.61
CA VAL A 37 22.68 -10.14 -6.25
C VAL A 37 23.80 -10.20 -7.31
N SER A 38 24.16 -9.07 -7.90
CA SER A 38 25.31 -8.94 -8.81
C SER A 38 26.67 -9.02 -8.13
N GLN A 39 26.71 -9.21 -6.81
CA GLN A 39 27.89 -9.13 -5.94
C GLN A 39 28.52 -7.74 -5.81
N HIS A 40 27.90 -6.71 -6.41
CA HIS A 40 28.26 -5.33 -6.13
C HIS A 40 27.82 -4.93 -4.71
N SER A 41 28.66 -4.18 -3.99
CA SER A 41 28.42 -3.75 -2.62
C SER A 41 28.48 -2.24 -2.48
N ILE A 42 27.63 -1.68 -1.62
CA ILE A 42 27.51 -0.25 -1.34
C ILE A 42 27.53 -0.06 0.18
N GLU A 43 28.38 0.82 0.70
CA GLU A 43 28.37 1.22 2.11
C GLU A 43 27.44 2.44 2.27
N VAL A 44 26.54 2.38 3.26
CA VAL A 44 25.59 3.45 3.59
C VAL A 44 25.41 3.57 5.10
N ASP A 45 25.05 4.76 5.58
CA ASP A 45 24.76 4.97 7.00
C ASP A 45 23.35 4.48 7.40
N ALA A 46 22.43 4.43 6.44
CA ALA A 46 21.03 4.09 6.67
C ALA A 46 20.41 3.36 5.49
N VAL A 47 19.41 2.52 5.79
CA VAL A 47 18.61 1.80 4.79
C VAL A 47 17.13 2.06 5.05
N ILE A 48 16.39 2.41 4.00
CA ILE A 48 14.94 2.60 4.04
C ILE A 48 14.29 1.48 3.21
N ALA A 49 13.43 0.68 3.84
CA ALA A 49 12.66 -0.34 3.15
C ALA A 49 11.33 0.24 2.62
N ALA A 50 11.27 0.46 1.31
CA ALA A 50 10.08 0.96 0.62
C ALA A 50 9.61 0.01 -0.50
N THR A 51 9.60 -1.30 -0.21
CA THR A 51 9.34 -2.38 -1.20
C THR A 51 7.86 -2.69 -1.43
N GLY A 52 6.95 -1.96 -0.78
CA GLY A 52 5.51 -2.13 -0.86
C GLY A 52 4.87 -2.46 0.50
N LEU A 53 3.55 -2.53 0.51
CA LEU A 53 2.75 -2.83 1.69
C LEU A 53 2.00 -4.15 1.48
N ARG A 54 1.85 -4.92 2.56
CA ARG A 54 1.03 -6.12 2.62
C ARG A 54 -0.01 -5.97 3.73
N PRO A 55 -1.30 -6.26 3.47
CA PRO A 55 -2.32 -6.24 4.51
C PRO A 55 -1.98 -7.16 5.69
N GLU A 56 -2.13 -6.64 6.91
CA GLU A 56 -1.98 -7.41 8.14
C GLU A 56 -3.29 -8.18 8.45
N THR A 57 -3.22 -9.50 8.44
CA THR A 57 -4.40 -10.39 8.51
C THR A 57 -4.33 -11.42 9.65
N ALA A 58 -3.25 -11.42 10.44
CA ALA A 58 -3.02 -12.46 11.43
C ALA A 58 -4.10 -12.48 12.53
N LEU A 59 -4.53 -11.30 13.00
CA LEU A 59 -5.57 -11.20 14.01
C LEU A 59 -6.93 -11.70 13.49
N ALA A 60 -7.34 -11.22 12.31
CA ALA A 60 -8.60 -11.64 11.67
C ALA A 60 -8.63 -13.17 11.44
N ARG A 61 -7.53 -13.73 10.95
CA ARG A 61 -7.39 -15.18 10.76
C ARG A 61 -7.55 -15.94 12.07
N ARG A 62 -6.91 -15.50 13.16
CA ARG A 62 -7.05 -16.12 14.49
C ARG A 62 -8.49 -16.01 15.03
N ALA A 63 -9.21 -14.94 14.65
CA ALA A 63 -10.61 -14.75 15.02
C ALA A 63 -11.60 -15.56 14.15
N GLY A 64 -11.12 -16.38 13.21
CA GLY A 64 -11.98 -17.16 12.31
C GLY A 64 -12.67 -16.32 11.22
N VAL A 65 -12.20 -15.09 11.00
CA VAL A 65 -12.71 -14.22 9.93
C VAL A 65 -12.06 -14.61 8.60
N ALA A 66 -12.85 -14.58 7.53
CA ALA A 66 -12.37 -14.84 6.17
C ALA A 66 -11.28 -13.83 5.75
N VAL A 67 -10.17 -14.35 5.23
CA VAL A 67 -9.04 -13.55 4.74
C VAL A 67 -8.54 -14.09 3.41
N ASN A 68 -8.02 -13.21 2.56
CA ASN A 68 -7.33 -13.53 1.31
C ASN A 68 -6.03 -12.72 1.20
N ARG A 69 -5.97 -11.70 0.32
CA ARG A 69 -4.88 -10.72 0.31
C ARG A 69 -5.04 -9.77 1.50
N GLY A 70 -6.27 -9.45 1.89
CA GLY A 70 -6.65 -8.71 3.10
C GLY A 70 -7.77 -9.42 3.89
N VAL A 71 -8.33 -8.72 4.87
CA VAL A 71 -9.55 -9.12 5.59
C VAL A 71 -10.74 -8.94 4.65
N CYS A 72 -11.39 -10.03 4.27
CA CYS A 72 -12.46 -9.99 3.27
C CYS A 72 -13.68 -9.30 3.86
N VAL A 73 -14.17 -8.27 3.17
CA VAL A 73 -15.39 -7.55 3.52
C VAL A 73 -16.26 -7.32 2.30
N ASP A 74 -17.56 -7.22 2.54
CA ASP A 74 -18.54 -6.87 1.53
C ASP A 74 -18.62 -5.34 1.30
N SER A 75 -19.60 -4.90 0.51
CA SER A 75 -19.88 -3.49 0.25
C SER A 75 -20.34 -2.70 1.48
N TYR A 76 -20.69 -3.36 2.59
CA TYR A 76 -21.05 -2.74 3.87
C TYR A 76 -19.88 -2.75 4.85
N LEU A 77 -18.69 -3.21 4.42
CA LEU A 77 -17.46 -3.31 5.19
C LEU A 77 -17.53 -4.38 6.28
N GLN A 78 -18.54 -5.24 6.20
CA GLN A 78 -18.78 -6.33 7.13
C GLN A 78 -17.96 -7.54 6.72
N THR A 79 -17.35 -8.20 7.70
CA THR A 79 -16.59 -9.43 7.47
C THR A 79 -17.51 -10.65 7.43
N SER A 80 -16.94 -11.85 7.34
CA SER A 80 -17.71 -13.10 7.51
C SER A 80 -18.32 -13.28 8.90
N HIS A 81 -17.90 -12.50 9.90
CA HIS A 81 -18.52 -12.46 11.22
C HIS A 81 -19.40 -11.20 11.33
N PRO A 82 -20.68 -11.32 11.73
CA PRO A 82 -21.65 -10.21 11.66
C PRO A 82 -21.28 -9.00 12.52
N ASP A 83 -20.63 -9.22 13.65
CA ASP A 83 -20.22 -8.15 14.57
C ASP A 83 -18.80 -7.62 14.32
N ILE A 84 -18.11 -8.08 13.27
CA ILE A 84 -16.73 -7.68 12.96
C ILE A 84 -16.69 -7.02 11.59
N TYR A 85 -16.07 -5.85 11.54
CA TYR A 85 -15.91 -5.01 10.36
C TYR A 85 -14.42 -4.72 10.12
N ALA A 86 -14.04 -4.44 8.88
CA ALA A 86 -12.68 -4.02 8.55
C ALA A 86 -12.67 -2.87 7.54
N ILE A 87 -11.79 -1.91 7.78
CA ILE A 87 -11.51 -0.75 6.92
C ILE A 87 -10.01 -0.51 6.91
N GLY A 88 -9.52 0.33 6.00
CA GLY A 88 -8.10 0.65 5.96
C GLY A 88 -7.30 -0.29 5.06
N ASP A 89 -5.98 -0.24 5.20
CA ASP A 89 -5.04 -1.03 4.41
C ASP A 89 -5.17 -2.54 4.64
N CYS A 90 -5.80 -2.97 5.75
CA CYS A 90 -6.03 -4.38 6.02
C CYS A 90 -7.23 -4.95 5.25
N ALA A 91 -8.15 -4.12 4.76
CA ALA A 91 -9.42 -4.57 4.19
C ALA A 91 -9.30 -4.94 2.70
N GLU A 92 -9.95 -6.05 2.33
CA GLU A 92 -10.18 -6.47 0.96
C GLU A 92 -11.67 -6.34 0.66
N ILE A 93 -12.04 -5.21 0.06
CA ILE A 93 -13.43 -4.82 -0.20
C ILE A 93 -13.84 -5.41 -1.55
N ASN A 94 -14.76 -6.38 -1.54
CA ASN A 94 -15.22 -7.08 -2.76
C ASN A 94 -14.05 -7.57 -3.63
N GLY A 95 -13.03 -8.18 -3.01
CA GLY A 95 -11.83 -8.70 -3.69
C GLY A 95 -10.75 -7.66 -4.01
N GLN A 96 -10.92 -6.39 -3.61
CA GLN A 96 -9.97 -5.32 -3.89
C GLN A 96 -9.30 -4.79 -2.63
N VAL A 97 -7.96 -4.75 -2.64
CA VAL A 97 -7.15 -4.08 -1.61
C VAL A 97 -6.81 -2.67 -2.12
N LEU A 98 -7.25 -1.65 -1.39
CA LEU A 98 -7.16 -0.24 -1.80
C LEU A 98 -6.45 0.61 -0.74
N PRO A 99 -5.12 0.50 -0.58
CA PRO A 99 -4.37 1.12 0.51
C PRO A 99 -4.09 2.59 0.22
N PHE A 100 -5.16 3.38 0.07
CA PHE A 100 -5.11 4.80 -0.28
C PHE A 100 -6.03 5.60 0.64
N LEU A 101 -5.63 6.83 0.98
CA LEU A 101 -6.35 7.65 1.96
C LEU A 101 -7.85 7.86 1.61
N GLN A 102 -8.20 8.09 0.34
CA GLN A 102 -9.59 8.35 -0.06
C GLN A 102 -10.54 7.15 0.22
N PRO A 103 -10.25 5.91 -0.23
CA PRO A 103 -10.97 4.71 0.18
C PRO A 103 -11.13 4.56 1.70
N ILE A 104 -10.08 4.82 2.46
CA ILE A 104 -10.09 4.67 3.92
C ILE A 104 -11.07 5.66 4.54
N GLN A 105 -11.00 6.93 4.13
CA GLN A 105 -11.90 7.98 4.61
C GLN A 105 -13.36 7.69 4.26
N LEU A 106 -13.64 7.29 3.01
CA LEU A 106 -15.00 6.94 2.59
C LEU A 106 -15.51 5.72 3.35
N SER A 107 -14.69 4.70 3.53
CA SER A 107 -15.05 3.50 4.28
C SER A 107 -15.38 3.84 5.73
N ALA A 108 -14.56 4.67 6.39
CA ALA A 108 -14.83 5.12 7.75
C ALA A 108 -16.17 5.86 7.87
N MET A 109 -16.47 6.78 6.94
CA MET A 109 -17.74 7.54 6.94
C MET A 109 -18.96 6.64 6.74
N TYR A 110 -18.90 5.71 5.77
CA TYR A 110 -20.01 4.80 5.48
C TYR A 110 -20.21 3.80 6.63
N LEU A 111 -19.14 3.21 7.14
CA LEU A 111 -19.21 2.27 8.27
C LEU A 111 -19.80 2.96 9.49
N ALA A 112 -19.31 4.14 9.86
CA ALA A 112 -19.84 4.88 11.00
C ALA A 112 -21.34 5.13 10.86
N LYS A 113 -21.80 5.60 9.69
CA LYS A 113 -23.22 5.81 9.43
C LYS A 113 -24.04 4.52 9.57
N ASN A 114 -23.54 3.39 9.07
CA ASN A 114 -24.25 2.11 9.13
C ASN A 114 -24.32 1.56 10.56
N LEU A 115 -23.26 1.73 11.36
CA LEU A 115 -23.26 1.35 12.78
C LEU A 115 -24.28 2.13 13.62
N PHE A 116 -24.65 3.35 13.21
CA PHE A 116 -25.69 4.16 13.86
C PHE A 116 -27.08 4.02 13.23
N GLY A 117 -27.37 2.88 12.58
CA GLY A 117 -28.69 2.57 12.02
C GLY A 117 -28.90 3.02 10.58
N GLY A 118 -27.85 3.51 9.91
CA GLY A 118 -27.84 3.61 8.45
C GLY A 118 -27.76 2.24 7.78
N ASN A 119 -28.07 2.18 6.49
CA ASN A 119 -27.89 0.99 5.68
C ASN A 119 -27.58 1.37 4.23
N ALA A 120 -26.34 1.79 3.98
CA ALA A 120 -25.89 2.18 2.64
C ALA A 120 -24.59 1.45 2.28
N PRO A 121 -24.52 0.82 1.09
CA PRO A 121 -23.28 0.22 0.61
C PRO A 121 -22.28 1.32 0.24
N LEU A 122 -20.99 1.06 0.49
CA LEU A 122 -19.88 1.92 0.13
C LEU A 122 -19.90 2.20 -1.38
N LYS A 123 -19.79 3.49 -1.73
CA LYS A 123 -19.62 3.96 -3.10
C LYS A 123 -18.29 4.66 -3.24
N LEU A 124 -17.40 4.08 -4.05
CA LEU A 124 -16.10 4.66 -4.36
C LEU A 124 -16.16 5.36 -5.73
N PRO A 125 -15.80 6.65 -5.83
CA PRO A 125 -15.67 7.32 -7.12
C PRO A 125 -14.45 6.81 -7.87
N ALA A 126 -14.27 7.25 -9.12
CA ALA A 126 -12.99 7.06 -9.81
C ALA A 126 -11.86 7.70 -8.98
N MET A 127 -10.87 6.89 -8.63
CA MET A 127 -9.83 7.29 -7.68
C MET A 127 -8.62 7.89 -8.41
N LEU A 128 -8.10 8.97 -7.84
CA LEU A 128 -6.86 9.62 -8.28
C LEU A 128 -5.76 9.35 -7.25
N VAL A 129 -4.72 8.64 -7.66
CA VAL A 129 -3.52 8.46 -6.83
C VAL A 129 -2.53 9.54 -7.20
N LYS A 130 -2.28 10.47 -6.28
CA LYS A 130 -1.30 11.54 -6.43
C LYS A 130 -0.01 11.19 -5.71
N VAL A 131 1.07 11.03 -6.46
CA VAL A 131 2.42 10.85 -5.91
C VAL A 131 3.03 12.23 -5.73
N LYS A 132 3.42 12.54 -4.50
CA LYS A 132 4.11 13.79 -4.17
C LYS A 132 5.61 13.55 -4.27
N THR A 133 6.23 14.14 -5.29
CA THR A 133 7.70 14.25 -5.40
C THR A 133 8.08 15.73 -5.36
N PRO A 134 9.29 16.09 -4.89
CA PRO A 134 9.65 17.47 -4.49
C PRO A 134 9.29 18.57 -5.50
N GLU A 135 9.33 18.28 -6.80
CA GLU A 135 9.02 19.29 -7.85
C GLU A 135 7.99 18.81 -8.90
N THR A 136 7.50 17.57 -8.81
CA THR A 136 6.49 17.05 -9.73
C THR A 136 5.38 16.31 -8.99
N ALA A 137 4.13 16.64 -9.33
CA ALA A 137 3.00 15.81 -8.97
C ALA A 137 2.70 14.86 -10.13
N ALA A 138 2.90 13.56 -9.93
CA ALA A 138 2.37 12.56 -10.85
C ALA A 138 0.99 12.11 -10.35
N ALA A 139 0.01 12.04 -11.26
CA ALA A 139 -1.30 11.50 -10.96
C ALA A 139 -1.59 10.32 -11.89
N SER A 140 -2.01 9.20 -11.32
CA SER A 140 -2.62 8.12 -12.07
C SER A 140 -4.11 8.04 -11.69
N GLY A 141 -4.95 7.95 -12.71
CA GLY A 141 -6.38 7.69 -12.58
C GLY A 141 -6.71 6.40 -13.33
N GLY A 142 -7.31 5.45 -12.64
CA GLY A 142 -7.77 4.19 -13.24
C GLY A 142 -9.22 3.93 -12.85
N ARG A 143 -9.99 3.35 -13.77
CA ARG A 143 -11.23 2.65 -13.41
C ARG A 143 -10.79 1.29 -12.87
N ASN A 144 -11.06 1.00 -11.60
CA ASN A 144 -11.07 -0.37 -11.12
C ASN A 144 -12.35 -1.05 -11.62
N SER A 145 -12.43 -1.32 -12.91
CA SER A 145 -13.36 -2.33 -13.41
C SER A 145 -12.79 -3.69 -13.00
N ALA A 146 -13.47 -4.37 -12.08
CA ALA A 146 -13.24 -5.79 -11.85
C ALA A 146 -13.59 -6.57 -13.14
N PRO A 147 -12.95 -7.73 -13.41
CA PRO A 147 -13.43 -8.66 -14.41
C PRO A 147 -14.84 -9.17 -14.08
#